data_AF-A0A091RHQ9-F1
#
_entry.id   AF-A0A091RHQ9-F1
#
_cell.length_a   1.000
_cell.length_b   1.000
_cell.length_c   1.000
_cell.angle_alpha   90.00
_cell.angle_beta   90.00
_cell.angle_gamma   90.00
#
_symmetry.space_group_name_H-M   'P 1'
#
loop_
_entity.id
_entity.type
_entity.pdbx_description
1 polymer ?
#
loop_
_entity_poly.entity_id
_entity_poly.type
_entity_poly.pdbx_seq_one_letter_code
_entity_poly.pdbx_strand_id
1 'polypeptide(L)' 'LEKWSPRSALGQLRAKLSASEAESEAQVAQFLAQDLPLDYFLESFCQSRTRSHVCRMQLEKLQELLQK' A
#
# COMPACT_ATOMS: atom_id res chain seq x y z
N LEU A 1 -4.72 -16.98 18.84
CA LEU A 1 -3.71 -15.96 19.23
C LEU A 1 -2.75 -15.62 18.09
N GLU A 2 -2.36 -16.56 17.21
CA GLU A 2 -1.42 -16.31 16.10
C GLU A 2 -1.77 -15.13 15.19
N LYS A 3 -3.04 -14.94 14.82
CA LYS A 3 -3.50 -13.83 13.96
C LYS A 3 -3.09 -12.44 14.47
N TRP A 4 -2.90 -12.31 15.79
CA TRP A 4 -2.59 -11.04 16.47
C TRP A 4 -1.14 -10.93 16.93
N SER A 5 -0.24 -11.80 16.43
CA SER A 5 1.18 -11.69 16.73
C SER A 5 1.83 -10.52 15.94
N PRO A 6 2.89 -9.90 16.47
CA PRO A 6 3.64 -8.88 15.74
C PRO A 6 4.18 -9.37 14.38
N ARG A 7 4.56 -10.66 14.30
CA ARG A 7 5.02 -11.28 13.05
C ARG A 7 3.90 -11.41 12.02
N SER A 8 2.69 -11.75 12.47
CA SER A 8 1.49 -11.79 11.63
C SER A 8 1.05 -10.38 11.21
N ALA A 9 1.17 -9.38 12.09
CA ALA A 9 0.94 -7.98 11.75
C ALA A 9 1.92 -7.49 10.67
N LEU A 10 3.20 -7.87 10.77
CA LEU A 10 4.22 -7.55 9.77
C LEU A 10 3.91 -8.20 8.41
N GLY A 11 3.45 -9.46 8.40
CA GLY A 11 2.97 -10.12 7.18
C GLY A 11 1.77 -9.41 6.55
N GLN A 12 0.80 -8.99 7.38
CA GLN A 12 -0.37 -8.24 6.90
C GLN A 12 0.00 -6.86 6.35
N LEU A 13 0.93 -6.13 7.00
CA LEU A 13 1.41 -4.83 6.51
C LEU A 13 2.16 -4.97 5.18
N ARG A 14 2.98 -6.02 5.00
CA ARG A 14 3.62 -6.34 3.71
C ARG A 14 2.59 -6.58 2.61
N ALA A 15 1.59 -7.42 2.88
CA ALA A 15 0.54 -7.71 1.91
C ALA A 15 -0.25 -6.46 1.52
N LYS A 16 -0.59 -5.59 2.51
CA LYS A 16 -1.26 -4.31 2.25
C LYS A 16 -0.42 -3.36 1.40
N LEU A 17 0.88 -3.24 1.71
CA LEU A 17 1.81 -2.42 0.92
C LEU A 17 1.88 -2.90 -0.53
N SER A 18 2.11 -4.20 -0.74
CA SER A 18 2.16 -4.77 -2.09
C SER A 18 0.86 -4.59 -2.86
N ALA A 19 -0.30 -4.73 -2.19
CA ALA A 19 -1.60 -4.52 -2.81
C ALA A 19 -1.81 -3.05 -3.23
N SER A 20 -1.44 -2.08 -2.39
CA SER A 20 -1.60 -0.67 -2.72
C SER A 20 -0.60 -0.19 -3.78
N GLU A 21 0.60 -0.77 -3.83
CA GLU A 21 1.57 -0.51 -4.89
C GLU A 21 1.08 -1.06 -6.23
N ALA A 22 0.61 -2.31 -6.27
CA ALA A 22 0.04 -2.90 -7.48
C ALA A 22 -1.21 -2.15 -7.99
N GLU A 23 -2.08 -1.70 -7.07
CA GLU A 23 -3.22 -0.84 -7.40
C GLU A 23 -2.77 0.49 -8.01
N SER A 24 -1.74 1.13 -7.45
CA SER A 24 -1.18 2.38 -7.98
C SER A 24 -0.64 2.21 -9.40
N GLU A 25 0.05 1.10 -9.67
CA GLU A 25 0.59 0.77 -11.00
C GLU A 25 -0.53 0.50 -12.01
N ALA A 26 -1.58 -0.22 -11.61
CA ALA A 26 -2.74 -0.48 -12.46
C ALA A 26 -3.47 0.82 -12.84
N GLN A 27 -3.66 1.73 -11.89
CA GLN A 27 -4.27 3.04 -12.13
C GLN A 27 -3.46 3.88 -13.13
N VAL A 28 -2.12 3.87 -13.01
CA VAL A 28 -1.23 4.54 -13.98
C VAL A 28 -1.34 3.90 -15.36
N ALA A 29 -1.33 2.57 -15.45
CA ALA A 29 -1.46 1.87 -16.72
C ALA A 29 -2.77 2.20 -17.43
N GLN A 30 -3.90 2.18 -16.71
CA GLN A 30 -5.22 2.55 -17.23
C GLN A 30 -5.28 4.02 -17.68
N PHE A 31 -4.71 4.93 -16.90
CA PHE A 31 -4.66 6.34 -17.27
C PHE A 31 -3.82 6.60 -18.52
N LEU A 32 -2.65 5.95 -18.63
CA LEU A 32 -1.80 6.05 -19.83
C LEU A 32 -2.44 5.41 -21.08
N ALA A 33 -3.28 4.39 -20.89
CA ALA A 33 -4.09 3.79 -21.95
C ALA A 33 -5.30 4.65 -22.35
N GLN A 34 -5.54 5.78 -21.67
CA GLN A 34 -6.73 6.65 -21.83
C GLN A 34 -8.05 5.97 -21.43
N ASP A 35 -7.98 4.88 -20.66
CA ASP A 35 -9.15 4.15 -20.13
C ASP A 35 -9.72 4.81 -18.85
N LEU A 36 -9.08 5.87 -18.36
CA LEU A 36 -9.41 6.52 -17.09
C LEU A 36 -9.45 8.05 -17.25
N PRO A 37 -10.55 8.73 -16.85
CA PRO A 37 -10.59 10.19 -16.79
C PRO A 37 -9.56 10.75 -15.81
N LEU A 38 -9.04 11.96 -16.09
CA LEU A 38 -8.02 12.61 -15.25
C LEU A 38 -8.47 12.77 -13.79
N ASP A 39 -9.69 13.26 -13.55
CA ASP A 39 -10.17 13.52 -12.19
C ASP A 39 -10.26 12.23 -11.37
N TYR A 40 -10.75 11.15 -11.98
CA TYR A 40 -10.81 9.84 -11.33
C TYR A 40 -9.41 9.27 -11.11
N PHE A 41 -8.50 9.41 -12.07
CA PHE A 41 -7.11 9.00 -11.89
C PHE A 41 -6.47 9.73 -10.71
N LEU A 42 -6.57 11.06 -10.65
CA LEU A 42 -5.96 11.86 -9.59
C LEU A 42 -6.49 11.47 -8.22
N GLU A 43 -7.81 11.33 -8.07
CA GLU A 43 -8.41 10.91 -6.80
C GLU A 43 -7.96 9.50 -6.39
N SER A 44 -8.15 8.52 -7.28
CA SER A 44 -7.88 7.12 -6.98
C SER A 44 -6.40 6.82 -6.77
N PHE A 45 -5.52 7.45 -7.55
CA PHE A 45 -4.06 7.36 -7.42
C PHE A 45 -3.55 8.03 -6.13
N CYS A 46 -4.06 9.22 -5.78
CA CYS A 46 -3.68 9.84 -4.51
C CYS A 46 -4.06 8.96 -3.31
N GLN A 47 -5.20 8.27 -3.38
CA GLN A 47 -5.64 7.36 -2.31
C GLN A 47 -4.72 6.12 -2.20
N SER A 48 -4.43 5.43 -3.30
CA SER A 48 -3.56 4.23 -3.31
C SER A 48 -2.13 4.56 -2.90
N ARG A 49 -1.60 5.71 -3.33
CA ARG A 49 -0.29 6.22 -2.92
C ARG A 49 -0.25 6.57 -1.44
N THR A 50 -1.26 7.28 -0.93
CA THR A 50 -1.37 7.58 0.52
C THR A 50 -1.33 6.29 1.34
N ARG A 51 -2.12 5.27 0.96
CA ARG A 51 -2.10 3.95 1.62
C ARG A 51 -0.72 3.30 1.57
N SER A 52 -0.05 3.33 0.41
CA SER A 52 1.29 2.77 0.24
C SER A 52 2.31 3.45 1.16
N HIS A 53 2.29 4.78 1.23
CA HIS A 53 3.20 5.55 2.09
C HIS A 53 2.97 5.26 3.58
N VAL A 54 1.72 5.21 4.02
CA VAL A 54 1.36 4.87 5.41
C VAL A 54 1.80 3.44 5.74
N CYS A 55 1.50 2.46 4.88
CA CYS A 55 1.89 1.07 5.12
C CYS A 55 3.41 0.90 5.17
N ARG A 56 4.16 1.59 4.30
CA ARG A 56 5.63 1.57 4.31
C ARG A 56 6.20 2.10 5.61
N MET A 57 5.70 3.23 6.10
CA MET A 57 6.12 3.80 7.38
C MET A 57 5.77 2.88 8.56
N GLN A 58 4.56 2.31 8.59
CA GLN A 58 4.15 1.37 9.62
C GLN A 58 5.02 0.11 9.62
N LEU A 59 5.38 -0.39 8.44
CA LEU A 59 6.24 -1.55 8.26
C LEU A 59 7.66 -1.28 8.79
N GLU A 60 8.24 -0.14 8.43
CA GLU A 60 9.55 0.29 8.92
C GLU A 60 9.57 0.38 10.46
N LYS A 61 8.57 1.05 11.05
CA LYS A 61 8.49 1.21 12.52
C LYS A 61 8.25 -0.11 13.24
N LEU A 62 7.44 -1.02 12.69
CA LEU A 62 7.25 -2.34 13.28
C LEU A 62 8.52 -3.19 13.17
N GLN A 63 9.26 -3.09 12.07
CA GLN A 63 10.55 -3.77 11.92
C GLN A 63 11.57 -3.26 12.93
N GLU A 64 11.68 -1.95 13.12
CA GLU A 64 12.54 -1.35 14.17
C GLU A 64 12.20 -1.87 15.57
N LEU A 65 10.90 -2.01 15.89
CA LEU A 65 10.45 -2.52 17.20
C LEU A 65 10.76 -4.01 17.40
N LEU A 66 10.76 -4.81 16.34
CA LEU A 66 11.05 -6.25 16.41
C LEU A 66 12.54 -6.59 16.37
N GLN A 67 13.38 -5.64 15.98
CA GLN A 67 14.84 -5.76 15.99
C GLN A 67 15.48 -5.26 17.29
N LYS A 68 14.69 -4.59 18.15
CA LYS A 68 15.06 -4.27 19.53
C LYS A 68 14.73 -5.43 20.47
#